data_AF-A0A142V9Y9-F1
#
_entry.id   AF-A0A142V9Y9-F1
#
_cell.length_a   1.000
_cell.length_b   1.000
_cell.length_c   1.000
_cell.angle_alpha   90.00
_cell.angle_beta   90.00
_cell.angle_gamma   90.00
#
_symmetry.space_group_name_H-M   'P 1'
#
loop_
_entity.id
_entity.type
_entity.pdbx_description
1 polymer ?
#
loop_
_entity_poly.entity_id
_entity_poly.type
_entity_poly.pdbx_seq_one_letter_code
_entity_poly.pdbx_strand_id
1 'polypeptide(L)'
;MVLDSRNETSLALPDEHTLLTDLQAINHFQALAKQHMISGQDFGIIPGTQKPTLLKPGAEKIAKLLGLADQYEIIDRQEDWDKPFFRYMVKCTLTNVASCVVVSEGLGECNSMESKYRWRNAKRFCPQCGSESIIKSKAEWGGGWLCHKKQGGCGAKFNDGDPAIENQEQGRIANDDIFSQVNTILKMAKKRALVDAALSAGRLSNVFTQDVEDMVDNGVIDIPKEQPAKSPSVPPKISRSQTEQLKELKALGFDITSAAKKLGIEAESTAKLTEDQAQALIDEAAKNGFNPTG
;
A
#
# COMPACT_ATOMS: atom_id res chain seq x y z
N MET A 1 13.09 -58.29 -22.83
CA MET A 1 12.52 -56.95 -23.04
C MET A 1 11.21 -56.87 -22.27
N VAL A 2 11.22 -56.22 -21.11
CA VAL A 2 9.99 -55.87 -20.39
C VAL A 2 9.87 -54.36 -20.55
N LEU A 3 8.92 -53.93 -21.37
CA LEU A 3 8.58 -52.52 -21.52
C LEU A 3 7.70 -52.17 -20.32
N ASP A 4 8.29 -51.43 -19.39
CA ASP A 4 7.60 -50.89 -18.21
C ASP A 4 6.70 -49.73 -18.65
N SER A 5 5.39 -49.95 -18.56
CA SER A 5 4.35 -49.00 -18.91
C SER A 5 4.26 -47.90 -17.84
N ARG A 6 4.98 -46.80 -18.06
CA ARG A 6 4.75 -45.57 -17.29
C ARG A 6 3.40 -45.00 -17.71
N ASN A 7 2.43 -45.10 -16.80
CA ASN A 7 1.09 -44.58 -16.97
C ASN A 7 1.16 -43.05 -17.08
N GLU A 8 0.86 -42.53 -18.26
CA GLU A 8 0.67 -41.11 -18.54
C GLU A 8 -0.68 -40.65 -17.96
N THR A 9 -0.70 -40.19 -16.71
CA THR A 9 -1.83 -39.41 -16.17
C THR A 9 -1.39 -37.96 -16.00
N SER A 10 -1.19 -37.27 -17.11
CA SER A 10 -0.72 -35.88 -17.13
C SER A 10 -1.82 -34.83 -16.88
N LEU A 11 -3.06 -35.20 -16.55
CA LEU A 11 -4.15 -34.25 -16.32
C LEU A 11 -5.35 -34.83 -15.56
N ALA A 12 -5.13 -35.50 -14.43
CA ALA A 12 -6.24 -35.83 -13.53
C ALA A 12 -6.58 -34.60 -12.68
N LEU A 13 -7.74 -33.98 -12.92
CA LEU A 13 -8.29 -33.00 -11.99
C LEU A 13 -8.40 -33.65 -10.59
N PRO A 14 -8.03 -32.93 -9.51
CA PRO A 14 -8.21 -33.43 -8.15
C PRO A 14 -9.67 -33.82 -7.92
N ASP A 15 -9.92 -34.72 -6.97
CA ASP A 15 -11.28 -34.98 -6.55
C ASP A 15 -11.93 -33.70 -5.99
N GLU A 16 -13.25 -33.59 -6.15
CA GLU A 16 -14.01 -32.39 -5.81
C GLU A 16 -13.83 -31.98 -4.34
N HIS A 17 -13.71 -32.94 -3.43
CA HIS A 17 -13.54 -32.66 -2.01
C HIS A 17 -12.16 -32.05 -1.70
N THR A 18 -11.09 -32.60 -2.30
CA THR A 18 -9.74 -32.02 -2.18
C THR A 18 -9.72 -30.61 -2.75
N LEU A 19 -10.33 -30.39 -3.92
CA LEU A 19 -10.42 -29.06 -4.54
C LEU A 19 -11.15 -28.04 -3.66
N LEU A 20 -12.28 -28.41 -3.05
CA LEU A 20 -13.02 -27.55 -2.12
C LEU A 20 -12.19 -27.22 -0.86
N THR A 21 -11.45 -28.20 -0.34
CA THR A 21 -10.59 -28.01 0.84
C THR A 21 -9.45 -27.04 0.54
N ASP A 22 -8.79 -27.19 -0.61
CA ASP A 22 -7.70 -26.32 -1.04
C ASP A 22 -8.19 -24.87 -1.27
N LEU A 23 -9.36 -24.71 -1.90
CA LEU A 23 -9.97 -23.41 -2.11
C LEU A 23 -10.34 -22.72 -0.78
N GLN A 24 -10.86 -23.47 0.20
CA GLN A 24 -11.13 -22.94 1.54
C GLN A 24 -9.84 -22.51 2.23
N ALA A 25 -8.77 -23.29 2.13
CA ALA A 25 -7.46 -22.93 2.70
C ALA A 25 -6.89 -21.65 2.08
N ILE A 26 -6.98 -21.51 0.75
CA ILE A 26 -6.55 -20.29 0.03
C ILE A 26 -7.36 -19.08 0.50
N ASN A 27 -8.68 -19.19 0.54
CA ASN A 27 -9.56 -18.08 0.94
C ASN A 27 -9.32 -17.68 2.40
N HIS A 28 -9.11 -18.64 3.29
CA HIS A 28 -8.80 -18.39 4.68
C HIS A 28 -7.44 -17.69 4.83
N PHE A 29 -6.42 -18.15 4.13
CA PHE A 29 -5.11 -17.51 4.12
C PHE A 29 -5.19 -16.07 3.59
N GLN A 30 -5.90 -15.84 2.49
CA GLN A 30 -6.12 -14.50 1.93
C GLN A 30 -6.81 -13.57 2.94
N ALA A 31 -7.81 -14.07 3.67
CA ALA A 31 -8.50 -13.30 4.70
C ALA A 31 -7.57 -12.94 5.88
N LEU A 32 -6.79 -13.92 6.38
CA LEU A 32 -5.82 -13.69 7.44
C LEU A 32 -4.71 -12.72 7.03
N ALA A 33 -4.16 -12.90 5.82
CA ALA A 33 -3.15 -12.01 5.27
C ALA A 33 -3.67 -10.57 5.21
N LYS A 34 -4.90 -10.37 4.74
CA LYS A 34 -5.52 -9.04 4.69
C LYS A 34 -5.78 -8.44 6.08
N GLN A 35 -6.20 -9.26 7.05
CA GLN A 35 -6.50 -8.81 8.41
C GLN A 35 -5.24 -8.41 9.21
N HIS A 36 -4.13 -9.12 8.99
CA HIS A 36 -2.89 -8.93 9.75
C HIS A 36 -1.84 -8.06 9.04
N MET A 37 -2.21 -7.46 7.90
CA MET A 37 -1.39 -6.48 7.20
C MET A 37 -1.79 -5.04 7.56
N ILE A 38 -0.77 -4.19 7.69
CA ILE A 38 -0.87 -2.80 8.08
C ILE A 38 -0.82 -1.93 6.82
N SER A 39 -1.91 -1.19 6.58
CA SER A 39 -1.97 -0.20 5.50
C SER A 39 -0.90 0.88 5.67
N GLY A 40 -0.22 1.23 4.58
CA GLY A 40 0.90 2.17 4.54
C GLY A 40 2.26 1.58 4.91
N GLN A 41 2.31 0.35 5.44
CA GLN A 41 3.55 -0.35 5.79
C GLN A 41 3.71 -1.65 4.99
N ASP A 42 2.72 -2.53 5.03
CA ASP A 42 2.75 -3.82 4.34
C ASP A 42 2.17 -3.74 2.93
N PHE A 43 1.19 -2.86 2.73
CA PHE A 43 0.60 -2.54 1.43
C PHE A 43 0.21 -1.06 1.37
N GLY A 44 0.13 -0.49 0.16
CA GLY A 44 -0.28 0.90 -0.06
C GLY A 44 -1.30 1.02 -1.18
N ILE A 45 -2.19 2.02 -1.11
CA ILE A 45 -3.09 2.35 -2.23
C ILE A 45 -2.43 3.43 -3.06
N ILE A 46 -2.35 3.19 -4.36
CA ILE A 46 -1.74 4.11 -5.30
C ILE A 46 -2.84 4.83 -6.07
N PRO A 47 -2.80 6.16 -6.18
CA PRO A 47 -3.84 6.91 -6.89
C PRO A 47 -4.08 6.34 -8.30
N GLY A 48 -5.34 6.06 -8.62
CA GLY A 48 -5.74 5.48 -9.91
C GLY A 48 -5.69 3.94 -9.97
N THR A 49 -5.38 3.25 -8.88
CA THR A 49 -5.38 1.78 -8.83
C THR A 49 -6.61 1.22 -8.11
N GLN A 50 -7.13 0.09 -8.59
CA GLN A 50 -8.28 -0.59 -7.97
C GLN A 50 -7.89 -1.48 -6.79
N LYS A 51 -6.65 -1.98 -6.78
CA LYS A 51 -6.14 -2.90 -5.75
C LYS A 51 -4.94 -2.26 -5.03
N PRO A 52 -4.79 -2.54 -3.72
CA PRO A 52 -3.61 -2.13 -2.99
C PRO A 52 -2.36 -2.81 -3.56
N THR A 53 -1.25 -2.10 -3.55
CA THR A 53 0.07 -2.61 -3.96
C THR A 53 0.78 -3.22 -2.76
N LEU A 54 1.28 -4.45 -2.89
CA LEU A 54 2.04 -5.11 -1.82
C LEU A 54 3.43 -4.47 -1.71
N LEU A 55 3.76 -3.96 -0.52
CA LEU A 55 5.05 -3.37 -0.23
C LEU A 55 6.03 -4.43 0.28
N LYS A 56 7.32 -4.11 0.24
CA LYS A 56 8.39 -5.00 0.72
C LYS A 56 8.14 -5.59 2.11
N PRO A 57 7.76 -4.80 3.16
CA PRO A 57 7.50 -5.36 4.49
C PRO A 57 6.38 -6.41 4.49
N GLY A 58 5.36 -6.21 3.64
CA GLY A 58 4.27 -7.17 3.45
C GLY A 58 4.75 -8.46 2.81
N ALA A 59 5.58 -8.37 1.76
CA ALA A 59 6.18 -9.54 1.11
C ALA A 59 7.07 -10.35 2.06
N GLU A 60 7.92 -9.68 2.85
CA GLU A 60 8.74 -10.32 3.89
C GLU A 60 7.88 -11.00 4.95
N LYS A 61 6.79 -10.36 5.39
CA LYS A 61 5.84 -10.92 6.33
C LYS A 61 5.15 -12.18 5.78
N ILE A 62 4.70 -12.15 4.53
CA ILE A 62 4.08 -13.33 3.86
C ILE A 62 5.08 -14.48 3.80
N ALA A 63 6.30 -14.23 3.31
CA ALA A 63 7.33 -15.25 3.23
C ALA A 63 7.59 -15.89 4.60
N LYS A 64 7.68 -15.06 5.66
CA LYS A 64 7.86 -15.53 7.02
C LYS A 64 6.68 -16.36 7.55
N LEU A 65 5.44 -15.90 7.32
CA LEU A 65 4.22 -16.59 7.74
C LEU A 65 4.09 -17.98 7.08
N LEU A 66 4.52 -18.09 5.83
CA LEU A 66 4.53 -19.35 5.07
C LEU A 66 5.75 -20.23 5.37
N GLY A 67 6.63 -19.82 6.28
CA GLY A 67 7.84 -20.57 6.62
C GLY A 67 8.83 -20.69 5.46
N LEU A 68 8.92 -19.65 4.63
CA LEU A 68 9.77 -19.60 3.45
C LEU A 68 11.05 -18.81 3.72
N ALA A 69 12.15 -19.28 3.14
CA ALA A 69 13.42 -18.56 3.04
C ALA A 69 13.60 -18.02 1.63
N ASP A 70 14.07 -16.78 1.51
CA ASP A 70 14.33 -16.09 0.26
C ASP A 70 15.81 -16.19 -0.15
N GLN A 71 16.04 -16.57 -1.41
CA GLN A 71 17.35 -16.61 -2.04
C GLN A 71 17.32 -15.77 -3.32
N TYR A 72 18.42 -15.08 -3.61
CA TYR A 72 18.47 -14.15 -4.74
C TYR A 72 19.59 -14.49 -5.70
N GLU A 73 19.29 -14.45 -6.98
CA GLU A 73 20.22 -14.65 -8.08
C GLU A 73 20.11 -13.48 -9.04
N ILE A 74 21.23 -12.84 -9.40
CA ILE A 74 21.26 -11.86 -10.49
C ILE A 74 21.40 -12.65 -11.79
N ILE A 75 20.30 -12.78 -12.53
CA ILE A 75 20.23 -13.62 -13.74
C ILE A 75 20.61 -12.85 -15.01
N ASP A 76 20.50 -11.52 -15.01
CA ASP A 76 21.02 -10.65 -16.07
C ASP A 76 21.56 -9.35 -15.46
N ARG A 77 22.67 -8.85 -16.00
CA ARG A 77 23.36 -7.64 -15.57
C ARG A 77 23.92 -6.92 -16.80
N GLN A 78 23.56 -5.65 -16.95
CA GLN A 78 24.14 -4.76 -17.94
C GLN A 78 24.58 -3.47 -17.26
N GLU A 79 25.87 -3.16 -17.34
CA GLU A 79 26.47 -1.95 -16.76
C GLU A 79 27.37 -1.32 -17.83
N ASP A 80 26.96 -0.17 -18.33
CA ASP A 80 27.80 0.70 -19.15
C ASP A 80 28.28 1.84 -18.24
N TRP A 81 29.60 2.00 -18.15
CA TRP A 81 30.22 3.05 -17.33
C TRP A 81 30.61 4.28 -18.16
N ASP A 82 30.64 4.14 -19.49
CA ASP A 82 30.86 5.24 -20.43
C ASP A 82 29.54 5.96 -20.73
N LYS A 83 28.43 5.22 -20.75
CA LYS A 83 27.06 5.73 -20.84
C LYS A 83 26.30 5.31 -19.59
N PRO A 84 25.53 6.18 -18.90
CA PRO A 84 24.90 5.87 -17.61
C PRO A 84 23.72 4.89 -17.72
N PHE A 85 23.98 3.67 -18.20
CA PHE A 85 23.01 2.61 -18.38
C PHE A 85 23.32 1.44 -17.46
N PHE A 86 22.42 1.22 -16.50
CA PHE A 86 22.51 0.14 -15.52
C PHE A 86 21.19 -0.60 -15.51
N ARG A 87 21.22 -1.92 -15.68
CA ARG A 87 20.06 -2.80 -15.68
C ARG A 87 20.37 -4.08 -14.92
N TYR A 88 19.46 -4.45 -14.03
CA TYR A 88 19.54 -5.67 -13.26
C TYR A 88 18.24 -6.46 -13.39
N MET A 89 18.36 -7.75 -13.69
CA MET A 89 17.28 -8.71 -13.55
C MET A 89 17.65 -9.69 -12.43
N VAL A 90 16.80 -9.74 -11.41
CA VAL A 90 17.00 -10.53 -10.20
C VAL A 90 15.88 -11.56 -10.11
N LYS A 91 16.24 -12.80 -9.85
CA LYS A 91 15.31 -13.86 -9.46
C LYS A 91 15.34 -14.01 -7.94
N CYS A 92 14.17 -14.06 -7.33
CA CYS A 92 13.98 -14.47 -5.95
C CYS A 92 13.35 -15.87 -5.93
N THR A 93 13.98 -16.80 -5.23
CA THR A 93 13.47 -18.16 -5.04
C THR A 93 13.04 -18.31 -3.57
N LEU A 94 11.77 -18.64 -3.33
CA LEU A 94 11.23 -18.91 -2.01
C LEU A 94 11.20 -20.42 -1.77
N THR A 95 11.94 -20.86 -0.76
CA THR A 95 12.08 -22.28 -0.39
C THR A 95 11.46 -22.52 0.97
N ASN A 96 10.64 -23.56 1.11
CA ASN A 96 10.11 -23.95 2.42
C ASN A 96 11.26 -24.41 3.32
N VAL A 97 11.36 -23.82 4.51
CA VAL A 97 12.49 -24.06 5.43
C VAL A 97 12.51 -25.49 5.97
N ALA A 98 11.35 -26.13 6.12
CA ALA A 98 11.24 -27.47 6.68
C ALA A 98 11.47 -28.57 5.63
N SER A 99 10.89 -28.41 4.44
CA SER A 99 10.97 -29.43 3.38
C SER A 99 12.11 -29.19 2.38
N CYS A 100 12.73 -28.02 2.39
CA CYS A 100 13.72 -27.58 1.39
C CYS A 100 13.19 -27.59 -0.06
N VAL A 101 11.86 -27.63 -0.25
CA VAL A 101 11.22 -27.58 -1.57
C VAL A 101 11.03 -26.13 -2.00
N VAL A 102 11.35 -25.84 -3.26
CA VAL A 102 11.04 -24.55 -3.89
C VAL A 102 9.53 -24.40 -4.01
N VAL A 103 8.98 -23.36 -3.41
CA VAL A 103 7.54 -23.07 -3.38
C VAL A 103 7.17 -22.09 -4.49
N SER A 104 7.97 -21.06 -4.70
CA SER A 104 7.76 -20.09 -5.76
C SER A 104 9.07 -19.43 -6.18
N GLU A 105 9.04 -18.86 -7.37
CA GLU A 105 10.06 -17.96 -7.87
C GLU A 105 9.40 -16.66 -8.34
N GLY A 106 10.14 -15.57 -8.28
CA GLY A 106 9.70 -14.26 -8.74
C GLY A 106 10.83 -13.51 -9.42
N LEU A 107 10.49 -12.73 -10.44
CA LEU A 107 11.42 -11.96 -11.23
C LEU A 107 11.21 -10.46 -10.99
N GLY A 108 12.32 -9.75 -10.79
CA GLY A 108 12.34 -8.31 -10.66
C GLY A 108 13.38 -7.72 -11.58
N GLU A 109 12.96 -6.81 -12.44
CA GLU A 109 13.85 -6.02 -13.29
C GLU A 109 13.82 -4.57 -12.85
N CYS A 110 14.96 -3.89 -12.94
CA CYS A 110 15.04 -2.45 -12.79
C CYS A 110 16.20 -1.89 -13.63
N ASN A 111 16.00 -0.72 -14.24
CA ASN A 111 17.04 -0.07 -15.03
C ASN A 111 17.05 1.47 -14.90
N SER A 112 18.21 2.08 -15.18
CA SER A 112 18.42 3.54 -15.06
C SER A 112 17.61 4.38 -16.05
N MET A 113 16.98 3.77 -17.06
CA MET A 113 16.15 4.46 -18.05
C MET A 113 14.68 4.58 -17.62
N GLU A 114 14.29 3.95 -16.51
CA GLU A 114 12.99 4.17 -15.90
C GLU A 114 12.81 5.64 -15.49
N SER A 115 11.57 6.13 -15.60
CA SER A 115 11.23 7.54 -15.39
C SER A 115 11.75 8.14 -14.08
N LYS A 116 11.79 7.31 -13.03
CA LYS A 116 12.23 7.63 -11.67
C LYS A 116 13.72 7.95 -11.57
N TYR A 117 14.56 7.20 -12.27
CA TYR A 117 16.02 7.38 -12.24
C TYR A 117 16.50 8.25 -13.39
N ARG A 118 15.83 8.19 -14.53
CA ARG A 118 16.21 8.91 -15.75
C ARG A 118 16.03 10.42 -15.64
N TRP A 119 15.03 10.87 -14.90
CA TRP A 119 14.63 12.27 -14.89
C TRP A 119 14.73 12.87 -13.49
N ARG A 120 15.29 14.07 -13.41
CA ARG A 120 15.18 14.94 -12.22
C ARG A 120 14.44 16.22 -12.58
N ASN A 121 13.82 16.85 -11.59
CA ASN A 121 13.21 18.16 -11.78
C ASN A 121 14.31 19.22 -11.80
N ALA A 122 14.36 20.03 -12.86
CA ALA A 122 15.25 21.18 -12.97
C ALA A 122 14.95 22.16 -11.83
N LYS A 123 16.00 22.54 -11.10
CA LYS A 123 15.92 23.56 -10.05
C LYS A 123 16.30 24.91 -10.63
N ARG A 124 15.83 25.97 -10.00
CA ARG A 124 16.22 27.34 -10.35
C ARG A 124 17.64 27.60 -9.89
N PHE A 125 18.42 28.24 -10.75
CA PHE A 125 19.78 28.69 -10.50
C PHE A 125 19.78 30.14 -10.00
N CYS A 126 20.73 30.44 -9.12
CA CYS A 126 20.94 31.81 -8.69
C CYS A 126 21.72 32.61 -9.75
N PRO A 127 21.22 33.76 -10.25
CA PRO A 127 21.92 34.56 -11.25
C PRO A 127 23.20 35.21 -10.71
N GLN A 128 23.35 35.31 -9.38
CA GLN A 128 24.55 35.88 -8.77
C GLN A 128 25.69 34.88 -8.58
N CYS A 129 25.38 33.60 -8.31
CA CYS A 129 26.42 32.60 -7.97
C CYS A 129 26.29 31.25 -8.68
N GLY A 130 25.28 31.06 -9.54
CA GLY A 130 25.09 29.85 -10.33
C GLY A 130 24.62 28.61 -9.56
N SER A 131 24.29 28.70 -8.27
CA SER A 131 23.86 27.53 -7.47
C SER A 131 22.38 27.19 -7.68
N GLU A 132 22.02 25.90 -7.73
CA GLU A 132 20.63 25.38 -7.75
C GLU A 132 19.88 25.49 -6.39
N SER A 133 20.23 26.49 -5.58
CA SER A 133 19.83 26.59 -4.16
C SER A 133 18.73 27.65 -3.93
N ILE A 134 17.96 27.96 -4.97
CA ILE A 134 16.88 28.96 -4.91
C ILE A 134 15.64 28.33 -4.27
N ILE A 135 15.16 28.95 -3.18
CA ILE A 135 13.93 28.58 -2.49
C ILE A 135 12.93 29.74 -2.54
N LYS A 136 11.63 29.43 -2.64
CA LYS A 136 10.57 30.44 -2.54
C LYS A 136 10.22 30.66 -1.07
N SER A 137 10.27 31.90 -0.61
CA SER A 137 9.81 32.28 0.72
C SER A 137 8.29 32.26 0.78
N LYS A 138 7.73 31.90 1.94
CA LYS A 138 6.28 31.96 2.17
C LYS A 138 5.77 33.41 2.06
N ALA A 139 4.54 33.57 1.58
CA ALA A 139 3.90 34.89 1.43
C ALA A 139 3.84 35.68 2.76
N GLU A 140 3.63 34.99 3.88
CA GLU A 140 3.58 35.57 5.23
C GLU A 140 4.89 36.27 5.66
N TRP A 141 6.03 35.92 5.05
CA TRP A 141 7.36 36.45 5.38
C TRP A 141 7.84 37.49 4.34
N GLY A 142 6.93 38.09 3.60
CA GLY A 142 7.21 39.11 2.58
C GLY A 142 7.38 38.58 1.17
N GLY A 143 7.16 37.28 0.93
CA GLY A 143 7.30 36.65 -0.39
C GLY A 143 8.74 36.71 -0.94
N GLY A 144 8.90 36.36 -2.22
CA GLY A 144 10.18 36.44 -2.93
C GLY A 144 11.04 35.17 -2.89
N TRP A 145 12.23 35.27 -3.47
CA TRP A 145 13.15 34.15 -3.65
C TRP A 145 14.43 34.36 -2.84
N LEU A 146 14.97 33.29 -2.27
CA LEU A 146 16.20 33.31 -1.49
C LEU A 146 17.16 32.23 -2.00
N CYS A 147 18.41 32.62 -2.22
CA CYS A 147 19.50 31.68 -2.46
C CYS A 147 20.00 31.13 -1.12
N HIS A 148 19.64 29.88 -0.80
CA HIS A 148 19.81 29.31 0.53
C HIS A 148 21.25 28.87 0.82
N LYS A 149 21.93 29.57 1.75
CA LYS A 149 23.34 29.31 2.10
C LYS A 149 23.65 27.88 2.54
N LYS A 150 22.74 27.24 3.29
CA LYS A 150 22.94 25.85 3.77
C LYS A 150 22.89 24.82 2.64
N GLN A 151 22.28 25.16 1.50
CA GLN A 151 22.25 24.32 0.30
C GLN A 151 23.33 24.75 -0.71
N GLY A 152 24.39 25.44 -0.28
CA GLY A 152 25.48 25.89 -1.16
C GLY A 152 25.23 27.24 -1.85
N GLY A 153 24.20 27.99 -1.46
CA GLY A 153 23.88 29.30 -2.03
C GLY A 153 24.68 30.47 -1.45
N CYS A 154 24.61 31.64 -2.09
CA CYS A 154 25.31 32.86 -1.65
C CYS A 154 24.52 33.72 -0.65
N GLY A 155 23.23 33.45 -0.43
CA GLY A 155 22.36 34.27 0.45
C GLY A 155 21.68 35.45 -0.23
N ALA A 156 21.82 35.59 -1.56
CA ALA A 156 21.12 36.60 -2.34
C ALA A 156 19.60 36.48 -2.18
N LYS A 157 18.92 37.62 -2.15
CA LYS A 157 17.47 37.74 -2.09
C LYS A 157 16.98 38.38 -3.38
N PHE A 158 15.89 37.84 -3.93
CA PHE A 158 15.25 38.33 -5.13
C PHE A 158 13.77 38.59 -4.84
N ASN A 159 13.18 39.53 -5.57
CA ASN A 159 11.78 39.90 -5.39
C ASN A 159 10.85 38.82 -5.94
N ASP A 160 9.60 38.79 -5.47
CA ASP A 160 8.56 37.95 -6.09
C ASP A 160 8.26 38.49 -7.50
N GLY A 161 8.17 37.62 -8.51
CA GLY A 161 8.06 38.05 -9.91
C GLY A 161 9.39 38.41 -10.59
N ASP A 162 10.55 38.15 -9.97
CA ASP A 162 11.84 38.43 -10.60
C ASP A 162 12.02 37.58 -11.89
N PRO A 163 12.08 38.20 -13.08
CA PRO A 163 12.16 37.47 -14.34
C PRO A 163 13.46 36.67 -14.46
N ALA A 164 14.54 37.05 -13.76
CA ALA A 164 15.78 36.29 -13.77
C ALA A 164 15.65 34.93 -13.07
N ILE A 165 14.63 34.74 -12.23
CA ILE A 165 14.35 33.51 -11.49
C ILE A 165 13.12 32.78 -12.05
N GLU A 166 12.07 33.53 -12.43
CA GLU A 166 10.80 32.94 -12.85
C GLU A 166 10.78 32.51 -14.33
N ASN A 167 11.57 33.15 -15.19
CA ASN A 167 11.66 32.76 -16.61
C ASN A 167 12.60 31.57 -16.85
N GLN A 168 13.24 31.04 -15.81
CA GLN A 168 14.09 29.86 -15.95
C GLN A 168 13.23 28.64 -16.29
N GLU A 169 13.69 27.86 -17.26
CA GLU A 169 13.00 26.64 -17.68
C GLU A 169 12.90 25.66 -16.51
N GLN A 170 11.68 25.25 -16.24
CA GLN A 170 11.35 24.21 -15.26
C GLN A 170 10.86 22.99 -16.02
N GLY A 171 11.25 21.80 -15.58
CA GLY A 171 10.80 20.56 -16.20
C GLY A 171 11.67 19.38 -15.83
N ARG A 172 11.40 18.25 -16.50
CA ARG A 172 12.18 17.04 -16.36
C ARG A 172 13.43 17.15 -17.24
N ILE A 173 14.58 17.13 -16.61
CA ILE A 173 15.90 17.08 -17.26
C ILE A 173 16.54 15.73 -17.00
N ALA A 174 17.47 15.33 -17.87
CA ALA A 174 18.22 14.09 -17.70
C ALA A 174 18.96 14.12 -16.36
N ASN A 175 18.89 13.02 -15.62
CA ASN A 175 19.59 12.87 -14.37
C ASN A 175 21.09 12.66 -14.63
N ASP A 176 21.89 13.54 -14.04
CA ASP A 176 23.36 13.54 -14.09
C ASP A 176 23.99 12.66 -12.99
N ASP A 177 23.21 12.26 -11.98
CA ASP A 177 23.67 11.47 -10.83
C ASP A 177 23.29 9.97 -10.91
N ILE A 178 23.14 9.43 -12.13
CA ILE A 178 22.74 8.03 -12.32
C ILE A 178 23.76 7.05 -11.73
N PHE A 179 25.06 7.37 -11.81
CA PHE A 179 26.13 6.53 -11.27
C PHE A 179 26.02 6.31 -9.75
N SER A 180 25.48 7.28 -9.01
CA SER A 180 25.23 7.14 -7.57
C SER A 180 24.00 6.28 -7.25
N GLN A 181 23.16 5.99 -8.25
CA GLN A 181 21.91 5.25 -8.09
C GLN A 181 22.01 3.76 -8.44
N VAL A 182 23.18 3.26 -8.85
CA VAL A 182 23.40 1.86 -9.24
C VAL A 182 22.89 0.87 -8.18
N ASN A 183 23.24 1.10 -6.90
CA ASN A 183 22.78 0.27 -5.79
C ASN A 183 21.27 0.40 -5.54
N THR A 184 20.70 1.58 -5.78
CA THR A 184 19.24 1.80 -5.67
C THR A 184 18.51 0.97 -6.72
N ILE A 185 18.97 0.98 -7.98
CA ILE A 185 18.42 0.19 -9.08
C ILE A 185 18.50 -1.31 -8.75
N LEU A 186 19.66 -1.80 -8.30
CA LEU A 186 19.83 -3.20 -7.88
C LEU A 186 18.87 -3.59 -6.73
N LYS A 187 18.78 -2.76 -5.69
CA LYS A 187 17.87 -3.00 -4.56
C LYS A 187 16.40 -2.96 -4.99
N MET A 188 16.06 -2.17 -5.99
CA MET A 188 14.71 -2.11 -6.54
C MET A 188 14.35 -3.35 -7.35
N ALA A 189 15.27 -3.84 -8.20
CA ALA A 189 15.10 -5.14 -8.85
C ALA A 189 14.91 -6.27 -7.83
N LYS A 190 15.75 -6.31 -6.79
CA LYS A 190 15.65 -7.29 -5.69
C LYS A 190 14.30 -7.22 -4.96
N LYS A 191 13.82 -5.99 -4.67
CA LYS A 191 12.52 -5.76 -4.03
C LYS A 191 11.38 -6.32 -4.90
N ARG A 192 11.35 -5.96 -6.19
CA ARG A 192 10.33 -6.42 -7.14
C ARG A 192 10.30 -7.96 -7.23
N ALA A 193 11.48 -8.59 -7.27
CA ALA A 193 11.61 -10.05 -7.30
C ALA A 193 10.99 -10.73 -6.06
N LEU A 194 11.23 -10.18 -4.86
CA LEU A 194 10.63 -10.70 -3.63
C LEU A 194 9.12 -10.54 -3.61
N VAL A 195 8.60 -9.37 -4.01
CA VAL A 195 7.17 -9.09 -4.05
C VAL A 195 6.47 -10.07 -5.00
N ASP A 196 7.02 -10.28 -6.19
CA ASP A 196 6.52 -11.27 -7.17
C ASP A 196 6.46 -12.68 -6.57
N ALA A 197 7.58 -13.13 -6.00
CA ALA A 197 7.69 -14.48 -5.44
C ALA A 197 6.71 -14.68 -4.28
N ALA A 198 6.54 -13.67 -3.42
CA ALA A 198 5.62 -13.72 -2.27
C ALA A 198 4.15 -13.72 -2.70
N LEU A 199 3.77 -12.92 -3.70
CA LEU A 199 2.41 -12.94 -4.28
C LEU A 199 2.09 -14.29 -4.89
N SER A 200 3.06 -14.88 -5.60
CA SER A 200 2.94 -16.21 -6.20
C SER A 200 2.84 -17.31 -5.13
N ALA A 201 3.66 -17.27 -4.07
CA ALA A 201 3.60 -18.23 -2.96
C ALA A 201 2.27 -18.18 -2.21
N GLY A 202 1.79 -16.97 -1.89
CA GLY A 202 0.56 -16.78 -1.12
C GLY A 202 -0.73 -16.80 -1.95
N ARG A 203 -0.64 -16.91 -3.28
CA ARG A 203 -1.79 -16.73 -4.21
C ARG A 203 -2.56 -15.43 -3.94
N LEU A 204 -1.82 -14.35 -3.70
CA LEU A 204 -2.37 -13.07 -3.24
C LEU A 204 -2.58 -12.03 -4.35
N SER A 205 -2.33 -12.36 -5.62
CA SER A 205 -2.53 -11.45 -6.76
C SER A 205 -3.99 -10.98 -6.94
N ASN A 206 -4.94 -11.72 -6.38
CA ASN A 206 -6.33 -11.27 -6.31
C ASN A 206 -6.55 -10.14 -5.29
N VAL A 207 -5.73 -10.09 -4.24
CA VAL A 207 -5.81 -9.12 -3.14
C VAL A 207 -4.91 -7.91 -3.38
N PHE A 208 -3.69 -8.14 -3.85
CA PHE A 208 -2.67 -7.11 -4.06
C PHE A 208 -2.16 -7.08 -5.50
N THR A 209 -1.65 -5.92 -5.91
CA THR A 209 -0.89 -5.73 -7.15
C THR A 209 0.60 -5.55 -6.88
N GLN A 210 1.40 -5.68 -7.93
CA GLN A 210 2.86 -5.60 -7.89
C GLN A 210 3.41 -4.32 -8.54
N ASP A 211 2.75 -3.80 -9.57
CA ASP A 211 3.43 -2.98 -10.61
C ASP A 211 3.20 -1.47 -10.52
N VAL A 212 2.78 -0.96 -9.37
CA VAL A 212 2.27 0.41 -9.28
C VAL A 212 3.05 1.31 -8.33
N GLU A 213 3.97 0.76 -7.53
CA GLU A 213 4.78 1.49 -6.53
C GLU A 213 5.52 2.71 -7.11
N ASP A 214 5.83 2.69 -8.39
CA ASP A 214 6.64 3.72 -9.06
C ASP A 214 5.82 4.77 -9.81
N MET A 215 4.48 4.72 -9.74
CA MET A 215 3.60 5.76 -10.32
C MET A 215 3.52 7.02 -9.46
N VAL A 216 4.02 6.99 -8.23
CA VAL A 216 4.00 8.12 -7.28
C VAL A 216 5.43 8.44 -6.84
N ASP A 217 6.20 9.05 -7.73
CA ASP A 217 7.55 9.50 -7.39
C ASP A 217 7.62 11.03 -7.44
N ASN A 218 7.60 11.63 -6.24
CA ASN A 218 8.06 12.98 -5.95
C ASN A 218 8.32 13.12 -4.43
N GLY A 219 9.26 12.34 -3.88
CA GLY A 219 9.98 12.69 -2.64
C GLY A 219 9.19 12.90 -1.34
N VAL A 220 7.87 12.76 -1.35
CA VAL A 220 6.98 12.75 -0.21
C VAL A 220 5.99 11.66 -0.59
N ILE A 221 5.92 10.59 0.20
CA ILE A 221 4.62 9.95 0.36
C ILE A 221 3.81 11.01 1.09
N ASP A 222 3.29 12.00 0.36
CA ASP A 222 2.11 12.70 0.83
C ASP A 222 1.08 11.60 0.74
N ILE A 223 0.99 10.81 1.81
CA ILE A 223 -0.28 10.20 2.18
C ILE A 223 -1.14 11.45 2.29
N PRO A 224 -2.02 11.75 1.32
CA PRO A 224 -3.00 12.75 1.61
C PRO A 224 -3.63 12.25 2.91
N LYS A 225 -3.87 13.13 3.89
CA LYS A 225 -4.92 12.84 4.87
C LYS A 225 -6.25 12.80 4.11
N GLU A 226 -6.38 11.87 3.16
CA GLU A 226 -7.63 11.50 2.57
C GLU A 226 -8.29 10.66 3.63
N GLN A 227 -9.36 11.26 4.15
CA GLN A 227 -10.36 10.56 4.92
C GLN A 227 -10.65 9.25 4.19
N PRO A 228 -10.59 8.11 4.90
CA PRO A 228 -10.68 6.82 4.26
C PRO A 228 -11.94 6.76 3.39
N ALA A 229 -11.74 6.52 2.10
CA ALA A 229 -12.81 6.05 1.23
C ALA A 229 -13.38 4.79 1.91
N LYS A 230 -14.66 4.85 2.26
CA LYS A 230 -15.35 3.80 3.01
C LYS A 230 -15.36 2.50 2.20
N SER A 231 -14.43 1.60 2.48
CA SER A 231 -14.63 0.17 2.24
C SER A 231 -15.44 -0.43 3.41
N PRO A 232 -16.39 -1.35 3.14
CA PRO A 232 -17.40 -1.77 4.11
C PRO A 232 -16.82 -2.80 5.08
N SER A 233 -16.32 -2.35 6.22
CA SER A 233 -15.98 -3.27 7.33
C SER A 233 -16.13 -2.66 8.72
N VAL A 234 -16.81 -1.52 8.84
CA VAL A 234 -17.30 -1.03 10.13
C VAL A 234 -18.81 -1.27 10.11
N PRO A 235 -19.39 -2.05 11.04
CA PRO A 235 -20.83 -2.19 11.13
C PRO A 235 -21.46 -0.79 11.15
N PRO A 236 -22.52 -0.55 10.36
CA PRO A 236 -23.04 0.78 10.17
C PRO A 236 -23.37 1.41 11.53
N LYS A 237 -22.95 2.67 11.71
CA LYS A 237 -23.30 3.44 12.91
C LYS A 237 -24.80 3.63 12.93
N ILE A 238 -25.40 3.61 14.13
CA ILE A 238 -26.83 3.85 14.34
C ILE A 238 -27.41 4.95 13.44
N SER A 239 -28.52 4.65 12.75
CA SER A 239 -29.17 5.60 11.85
C SER A 239 -29.85 6.75 12.62
N ARG A 240 -30.16 7.85 11.92
CA ARG A 240 -30.88 8.99 12.51
C ARG A 240 -32.28 8.59 13.02
N SER A 241 -32.97 7.70 12.30
CA SER A 241 -34.28 7.17 12.70
C SER A 241 -34.18 6.37 14.00
N GLN A 242 -33.24 5.42 14.08
CA GLN A 242 -33.02 4.63 15.29
C GLN A 242 -32.58 5.48 16.50
N THR A 243 -31.86 6.57 16.25
CA THR A 243 -31.47 7.51 17.31
C THR A 243 -32.70 8.22 17.91
N GLU A 244 -33.65 8.64 17.08
CA GLU A 244 -34.89 9.26 17.56
C GLU A 244 -35.78 8.22 18.26
N GLN A 245 -35.90 7.01 17.72
CA GLN A 245 -36.65 5.91 18.36
C GLN A 245 -36.10 5.56 19.75
N LEU A 246 -34.77 5.48 19.92
CA LEU A 246 -34.18 5.26 21.25
C LEU A 246 -34.40 6.45 22.21
N LYS A 247 -34.46 7.69 21.71
CA LYS A 247 -34.81 8.85 22.55
C LYS A 247 -36.26 8.81 22.99
N GLU A 248 -37.18 8.46 22.09
CA GLU A 248 -38.60 8.27 22.40
C GLU A 248 -38.81 7.16 23.43
N LEU A 249 -38.16 6.02 23.23
CA LEU A 249 -38.19 4.91 24.20
C LEU A 249 -37.71 5.35 25.58
N LYS A 250 -36.63 6.13 25.65
CA LYS A 250 -36.15 6.71 26.90
C LYS A 250 -37.16 7.68 27.51
N ALA A 251 -37.84 8.49 26.69
CA ALA A 251 -38.89 9.41 27.14
C ALA A 251 -40.15 8.68 27.64
N LEU A 252 -40.46 7.51 27.06
CA LEU A 252 -41.52 6.61 27.52
C LEU A 252 -41.14 5.83 28.80
N GLY A 253 -39.91 5.94 29.28
CA GLY A 253 -39.45 5.31 30.52
C GLY A 253 -38.82 3.93 30.34
N PHE A 254 -38.49 3.52 29.11
CA PHE A 254 -37.78 2.27 28.86
C PHE A 254 -36.30 2.37 29.30
N ASP A 255 -35.85 1.44 30.15
CA ASP A 255 -34.47 1.38 30.61
C ASP A 255 -33.55 0.66 29.60
N ILE A 256 -33.02 1.46 28.68
CA ILE A 256 -32.09 1.02 27.64
C ILE A 256 -30.81 0.42 28.23
N THR A 257 -30.36 0.87 29.41
CA THR A 257 -29.08 0.42 30.00
C THR A 257 -29.19 -1.02 30.48
N SER A 258 -30.29 -1.34 31.17
CA SER A 258 -30.58 -2.70 31.62
C SER A 258 -30.84 -3.65 30.45
N ALA A 259 -31.52 -3.18 29.40
CA ALA A 259 -31.75 -3.96 28.17
C ALA A 259 -30.44 -4.27 27.44
N ALA A 260 -29.55 -3.28 27.28
CA ALA A 260 -28.24 -3.46 26.65
C ALA A 260 -27.39 -4.50 27.39
N LYS A 261 -27.39 -4.47 28.73
CA LYS A 261 -26.68 -5.47 29.55
C LYS A 261 -27.24 -6.89 29.41
N LYS A 262 -28.57 -7.04 29.31
CA LYS A 262 -29.21 -8.35 29.06
C LYS A 262 -28.85 -8.92 27.68
N LEU A 263 -28.69 -8.06 26.68
CA LEU A 263 -28.37 -8.44 25.31
C LEU A 263 -26.85 -8.57 25.05
N GLY A 264 -26.00 -8.36 26.06
CA GLY A 264 -24.53 -8.44 25.90
C GLY A 264 -23.94 -7.30 25.06
N ILE A 265 -24.62 -6.16 24.97
CA ILE A 265 -24.18 -5.01 24.19
C ILE A 265 -23.25 -4.14 25.04
N GLU A 266 -21.95 -4.18 24.74
CA GLU A 266 -20.94 -3.31 25.36
C GLU A 266 -20.82 -1.99 24.60
N ALA A 267 -21.63 -0.99 24.97
CA ALA A 267 -21.54 0.37 24.42
C ALA A 267 -21.47 1.40 25.55
N GLU A 268 -20.46 2.29 25.50
CA GLU A 268 -20.26 3.34 26.52
C GLU A 268 -21.38 4.42 26.50
N SER A 269 -22.12 4.52 25.40
CA SER A 269 -23.29 5.39 25.27
C SER A 269 -24.17 4.98 24.08
N THR A 270 -25.43 5.44 24.06
CA THR A 270 -26.36 5.21 22.94
C THR A 270 -25.85 5.75 21.61
N ALA A 271 -24.99 6.77 21.64
CA ALA A 271 -24.35 7.36 20.44
C ALA A 271 -23.24 6.48 19.84
N LYS A 272 -22.82 5.42 20.53
CA LYS A 272 -21.81 4.47 20.08
C LYS A 272 -22.39 3.11 19.65
N LEU A 273 -23.72 2.98 19.57
CA LEU A 273 -24.39 1.78 19.08
C LEU A 273 -24.23 1.62 17.56
N THR A 274 -24.14 0.38 17.11
CA THR A 274 -24.32 -0.02 15.70
C THR A 274 -25.80 -0.08 15.34
N GLU A 275 -26.15 -0.05 14.05
CA GLU A 275 -27.56 -0.20 13.62
C GLU A 275 -28.18 -1.51 14.13
N ASP A 276 -27.44 -2.62 14.10
CA ASP A 276 -27.94 -3.92 14.58
C ASP A 276 -28.18 -3.92 16.10
N GLN A 277 -27.28 -3.32 16.88
CA GLN A 277 -27.43 -3.19 18.33
C GLN A 277 -28.60 -2.26 18.69
N ALA A 278 -28.78 -1.18 17.95
CA ALA A 278 -29.90 -0.26 18.14
C ALA A 278 -31.23 -0.93 17.80
N GLN A 279 -31.28 -1.70 16.70
CA GLN A 279 -32.46 -2.45 16.31
C GLN A 279 -32.83 -3.51 17.34
N ALA A 280 -31.86 -4.27 17.85
CA ALA A 280 -32.09 -5.26 18.91
C ALA A 280 -32.69 -4.64 20.18
N LEU A 281 -32.27 -3.41 20.54
CA LEU A 281 -32.84 -2.67 21.67
C LEU A 281 -34.25 -2.17 21.40
N ILE A 282 -34.55 -1.74 20.17
CA ILE A 282 -35.89 -1.32 19.76
C ILE A 282 -36.85 -2.52 19.76
N ASP A 283 -36.41 -3.67 19.24
CA ASP A 283 -37.20 -4.91 19.22
C ASP A 283 -37.47 -5.41 20.65
N GLU A 284 -36.48 -5.30 21.54
CA GLU A 284 -36.65 -5.65 22.94
C GLU A 284 -37.61 -4.69 23.66
N ALA A 285 -37.57 -3.40 23.33
CA ALA A 285 -38.53 -2.43 23.85
C ALA A 285 -39.97 -2.74 23.40
N ALA A 286 -40.15 -3.12 22.13
CA ALA A 286 -41.44 -3.51 21.58
C ALA A 286 -42.03 -4.75 22.29
N LYS A 287 -41.20 -5.77 22.59
CA LYS A 287 -41.62 -6.93 23.40
C LYS A 287 -42.07 -6.54 24.80
N ASN A 288 -41.49 -5.49 25.37
CA ASN A 288 -41.84 -4.95 26.69
C ASN A 288 -42.97 -3.91 26.63
N GLY A 289 -43.64 -3.76 25.48
CA GLY A 289 -44.81 -2.89 25.30
C GLY A 289 -44.48 -1.42 25.01
N PHE A 290 -43.23 -1.09 24.73
CA PHE A 290 -42.79 0.26 24.37
C PHE A 290 -42.57 0.34 22.85
N ASN A 291 -43.45 1.05 22.15
CA ASN A 291 -43.35 1.24 20.70
C ASN A 291 -43.05 2.71 20.40
N PRO A 292 -41.88 3.04 19.81
CA PRO A 292 -41.62 4.39 19.31
C PRO A 292 -42.48 4.67 18.07
N THR A 293 -42.81 5.93 17.84
CA THR A 293 -43.45 6.35 16.60
C THR A 293 -42.43 6.29 15.46
N GLY A 294 -42.80 5.60 14.38
CA GLY A 294 -41.89 5.25 13.28
C GLY A 294 -41.18 6.42 12.62
#